data_AF-A0A7Y0M1F8-F1
#
_entry.id   AF-A0A7Y0M1F8-F1
#
_cell.length_a   1.000
_cell.length_b   1.000
_cell.length_c   1.000
_cell.angle_alpha   90.00
_cell.angle_beta   90.00
_cell.angle_gamma   90.00
#
_symmetry.space_group_name_H-M   'P 1'
#
loop_
_entity.id
_entity.type
_entity.pdbx_description
1 polymer ?
#
loop_
_entity_poly.entity_id
_entity_poly.type
_entity_poly.pdbx_seq_one_letter_code
_entity_poly.pdbx_strand_id
1 'polypeptide(L)'
;MTTDAQFEEWAALADPALPPAEAVRKAVHGELGAIYELANNSALPLDAILLLLRRDDPVVAGLLLFHDVPTEVVIAIMEQFSGEEGLVRTAKWHANAPVAVKLTLPLAEVVGGSLESFFAMVRATSDERAVVHSAIVEEERVTLAEVWARARPVR
;
A
#
# COMPACT_ATOMS: atom_id res chain seq x y z
N MET A 1 -4.56 5.84 31.90
CA MET A 1 -4.25 7.26 31.67
C MET A 1 -2.88 7.31 31.06
N THR A 2 -2.76 7.82 29.84
CA THR A 2 -1.46 8.05 29.19
C THR A 2 -0.83 9.29 29.82
N THR A 3 0.45 9.22 30.13
CA THR A 3 1.22 10.37 30.68
C THR A 3 1.75 11.26 29.56
N ASP A 4 2.00 12.54 29.84
CA ASP A 4 2.59 13.46 28.85
C ASP A 4 3.93 12.93 28.30
N ALA A 5 4.74 12.29 29.16
CA ALA A 5 5.99 11.65 28.76
C ALA A 5 5.80 10.47 27.78
N GLN A 6 4.72 9.69 27.94
CA GLN A 6 4.39 8.62 26.99
C GLN A 6 3.93 9.19 25.64
N PHE A 7 3.21 10.31 25.64
CA PHE A 7 2.79 10.97 24.42
C PHE A 7 3.99 11.56 23.65
N GLU A 8 4.93 12.18 24.35
CA GLU A 8 6.17 12.69 23.75
C GLU A 8 7.03 11.55 23.16
N GLU A 9 7.14 10.42 23.87
CA GLU A 9 7.84 9.24 23.35
C GLU A 9 7.17 8.69 22.08
N TRP A 10 5.84 8.66 22.05
CA TRP A 10 5.06 8.20 20.90
C TRP A 10 5.18 9.14 19.69
N ALA A 11 5.10 10.45 19.92
CA ALA A 11 5.29 11.45 18.87
C ALA A 11 6.67 11.35 18.21
N ALA A 12 7.71 10.99 18.96
CA ALA A 12 9.05 10.76 18.43
C ALA A 12 9.14 9.52 17.52
N LEU A 13 8.23 8.55 17.64
CA LEU A 13 8.22 7.36 16.78
C LEU A 13 7.62 7.63 15.39
N ALA A 14 6.80 8.66 15.27
CA ALA A 14 6.30 9.17 13.99
C ALA A 14 7.33 10.06 13.26
N ASP A 15 8.46 10.39 13.91
CA ASP A 15 9.51 11.23 13.32
C ASP A 15 10.21 10.51 12.16
N PRO A 16 10.24 11.09 10.94
CA PRO A 16 11.00 10.54 9.82
C PRO A 16 12.50 10.39 10.08
N ALA A 17 13.05 11.10 11.07
CA ALA A 17 14.44 11.03 11.50
C ALA A 17 14.72 9.93 12.56
N LEU A 18 13.73 9.08 12.88
CA LEU A 18 13.89 7.98 13.83
C LEU A 18 15.08 7.08 13.42
N PRO A 19 16.09 6.88 14.28
CA PRO A 19 17.22 6.04 13.94
C PRO A 19 16.79 4.60 13.60
N PRO A 20 17.30 3.99 12.51
CA PRO A 20 16.86 2.67 12.07
C PRO A 20 16.96 1.57 13.13
N ALA A 21 18.03 1.59 13.94
CA ALA A 21 18.21 0.63 15.03
C ALA A 21 17.13 0.76 16.11
N GLU A 22 16.67 1.99 16.38
CA GLU A 22 15.60 2.24 17.34
C GLU A 22 14.24 1.79 16.79
N ALA A 23 13.96 2.06 15.51
CA ALA A 23 12.78 1.54 14.82
C ALA A 23 12.69 0.01 14.89
N VAL A 24 13.79 -0.68 14.59
CA VAL A 24 13.88 -2.15 14.69
C VAL A 24 13.66 -2.61 16.14
N ARG A 25 14.33 -2.00 17.12
CA ARG A 25 14.19 -2.35 18.53
C ARG A 25 12.74 -2.21 19.00
N LYS A 26 12.05 -1.14 18.61
CA LYS A 26 10.65 -0.89 18.96
C LYS A 26 9.68 -1.80 18.22
N ALA A 27 9.95 -2.18 16.97
CA ALA A 27 9.14 -3.18 16.27
C ALA A 27 9.15 -4.55 16.98
N VAL A 28 10.28 -4.93 17.59
CA VAL A 28 10.45 -6.20 18.31
C VAL A 28 9.90 -6.13 19.74
N HIS A 29 10.22 -5.07 20.48
CA HIS A 29 10.01 -5.00 21.94
C HIS A 29 9.04 -3.91 22.39
N GLY A 30 8.50 -3.13 21.47
CA GLY A 30 7.58 -2.03 21.80
C GLY A 30 6.26 -2.53 22.38
N GLU A 31 5.64 -1.67 23.18
CA GLU A 31 4.25 -1.85 23.58
C GLU A 31 3.31 -1.49 22.43
N LEU A 32 2.04 -1.91 22.51
CA LEU A 32 1.09 -1.79 21.41
C LEU A 32 0.92 -0.36 20.88
N GLY A 33 0.85 0.64 21.76
CA GLY A 33 0.76 2.05 21.36
C GLY A 33 1.98 2.50 20.53
N ALA A 34 3.19 2.15 20.99
CA ALA A 34 4.41 2.45 20.26
C ALA A 34 4.47 1.73 18.90
N ILE A 35 3.90 0.54 18.79
CA ILE A 35 3.84 -0.23 17.53
C ILE A 35 2.94 0.46 16.50
N TYR A 36 1.78 0.97 16.91
CA TYR A 36 0.88 1.67 15.99
C TYR A 36 1.48 3.00 15.51
N GLU A 37 2.10 3.76 16.41
CA GLU A 37 2.80 4.99 16.03
C GLU A 37 3.97 4.72 15.10
N LEU A 38 4.73 3.65 15.38
CA LEU A 38 5.81 3.21 14.50
C LEU A 38 5.26 2.82 13.12
N ALA A 39 4.19 2.02 13.06
CA ALA A 39 3.55 1.61 11.80
C ALA A 39 2.98 2.79 10.99
N ASN A 40 2.72 3.93 11.65
CA ASN A 40 2.26 5.15 11.02
C ASN A 40 3.42 6.07 10.56
N ASN A 41 4.67 5.67 10.74
CA ASN A 41 5.83 6.41 10.25
C ASN A 41 6.14 6.06 8.78
N SER A 42 6.03 7.04 7.90
CA SER A 42 6.24 6.89 6.46
C SER A 42 7.69 6.63 6.04
N ALA A 43 8.65 6.87 6.93
CA ALA A 43 10.08 6.69 6.67
C ALA A 43 10.65 5.42 7.33
N LEU A 44 9.80 4.46 7.69
CA LEU A 44 10.25 3.22 8.30
C LEU A 44 11.24 2.45 7.41
N PRO A 45 12.35 1.94 7.97
CA PRO A 45 13.23 1.04 7.23
C PRO A 45 12.52 -0.28 6.98
N LEU A 46 12.79 -0.90 5.82
CA LEU A 46 12.17 -2.16 5.39
C LEU A 46 12.26 -3.26 6.46
N ASP A 47 13.41 -3.41 7.13
CA ASP A 47 13.58 -4.41 8.18
C ASP A 47 12.58 -4.24 9.34
N ALA A 48 12.28 -2.99 9.73
CA ALA A 48 11.29 -2.71 10.76
C ALA A 48 9.87 -3.02 10.25
N ILE A 49 9.54 -2.67 9.01
CA ILE A 49 8.25 -2.99 8.38
C ILE A 49 8.02 -4.51 8.36
N LEU A 50 9.01 -5.29 7.93
CA LEU A 50 8.91 -6.75 7.87
C LEU A 50 8.77 -7.37 9.27
N LEU A 51 9.43 -6.80 10.29
CA LEU A 51 9.25 -7.22 11.68
C LEU A 51 7.86 -6.90 12.22
N LEU A 52 7.29 -5.75 11.84
CA LEU A 52 5.92 -5.37 12.19
C LEU A 52 4.90 -6.32 11.55
N LEU A 53 5.07 -6.70 10.29
CA LEU A 53 4.18 -7.66 9.61
C LEU A 53 4.17 -9.04 10.26
N ARG A 54 5.31 -9.51 10.80
CA ARG A 54 5.40 -10.80 11.52
C ARG A 54 4.53 -10.87 12.78
N ARG A 55 3.95 -9.76 13.22
CA ARG A 55 3.06 -9.72 14.38
C ARG A 55 1.65 -10.24 14.08
N ASP A 56 1.32 -10.46 12.80
CA ASP A 56 0.00 -10.96 12.35
C ASP A 56 -1.16 -10.10 12.88
N ASP A 57 -0.95 -8.77 12.88
CA ASP A 57 -1.94 -7.78 13.33
C ASP A 57 -2.47 -6.98 12.12
N PRO A 58 -3.76 -7.16 11.75
CA PRO A 58 -4.33 -6.48 10.59
C PRO A 58 -4.42 -4.96 10.74
N VAL A 59 -4.44 -4.44 11.97
CA VAL A 59 -4.41 -2.98 12.22
C VAL A 59 -3.04 -2.43 11.85
N VAL A 60 -1.97 -3.12 12.26
CA VAL A 60 -0.59 -2.75 11.89
C VAL A 60 -0.40 -2.80 10.37
N ALA A 61 -0.85 -3.88 9.72
CA ALA A 61 -0.77 -4.01 8.27
C ALA A 61 -1.57 -2.91 7.54
N GLY A 62 -2.76 -2.56 8.05
CA GLY A 62 -3.56 -1.46 7.53
C GLY A 62 -2.87 -0.09 7.66
N LEU A 63 -2.22 0.18 8.80
CA LEU A 63 -1.48 1.42 9.02
C LEU A 63 -0.30 1.56 8.05
N LEU A 64 0.43 0.47 7.79
CA LEU A 64 1.54 0.46 6.85
C LEU A 64 1.09 0.83 5.42
N LEU A 65 -0.11 0.43 5.00
CA LEU A 65 -0.64 0.73 3.66
C LEU A 65 -1.08 2.19 3.44
N PHE A 66 -1.10 3.02 4.49
CA PHE A 66 -1.33 4.47 4.32
C PHE A 66 -0.10 5.20 3.77
N HIS A 67 1.05 4.54 3.78
CA HIS A 67 2.34 5.11 3.40
C HIS A 67 2.87 4.50 2.11
N ASP A 68 3.86 5.16 1.52
CA ASP A 68 4.54 4.65 0.33
C ASP A 68 5.46 3.48 0.70
N VAL A 69 4.90 2.27 0.75
CA VAL A 69 5.64 1.05 1.09
C VAL A 69 6.13 0.30 -0.15
N PRO A 70 7.29 -0.40 -0.09
CA PRO A 70 7.80 -1.21 -1.19
C PRO A 70 6.81 -2.27 -1.68
N THR A 71 6.89 -2.65 -2.96
CA THR A 71 6.00 -3.66 -3.56
C THR A 71 6.04 -4.99 -2.82
N GLU A 72 7.19 -5.42 -2.32
CA GLU A 72 7.34 -6.65 -1.54
C GLU A 72 6.52 -6.64 -0.23
N VAL A 73 6.33 -5.47 0.39
CA VAL A 73 5.50 -5.30 1.59
C VAL A 73 4.03 -5.46 1.21
N VAL A 74 3.59 -4.84 0.10
CA VAL A 74 2.22 -4.98 -0.41
C VAL A 74 1.89 -6.44 -0.72
N ILE A 75 2.82 -7.15 -1.37
CA ILE A 75 2.68 -8.59 -1.66
C ILE A 75 2.57 -9.39 -0.36
N ALA A 76 3.48 -9.15 0.59
CA ALA A 76 3.48 -9.86 1.87
C ALA A 76 2.14 -9.67 2.61
N ILE A 77 1.55 -8.47 2.58
CA ILE A 77 0.24 -8.22 3.20
C ILE A 77 -0.87 -9.01 2.50
N MET A 78 -0.90 -9.04 1.17
CA MET A 78 -1.91 -9.80 0.42
C MET A 78 -1.83 -11.32 0.69
N GLU A 79 -0.62 -11.84 0.87
CA GLU A 79 -0.37 -13.27 1.11
C GLU A 79 -0.64 -13.68 2.55
N GLN A 80 -0.17 -12.90 3.53
CA GLN A 80 -0.27 -13.24 4.96
C GLN A 80 -1.68 -13.04 5.50
N PHE A 81 -2.37 -11.99 5.05
CA PHE A 81 -3.69 -11.61 5.55
C PHE A 81 -4.82 -11.98 4.57
N SER A 82 -4.71 -13.11 3.87
CA SER A 82 -5.66 -13.50 2.81
C SER A 82 -7.11 -13.65 3.28
N GLY A 83 -7.33 -13.81 4.60
CA GLY A 83 -8.68 -13.86 5.22
C GLY A 83 -9.28 -12.48 5.52
N GLU A 84 -8.49 -11.41 5.46
CA GLU A 84 -8.91 -10.04 5.80
C GLU A 84 -9.30 -9.28 4.51
N GLU A 85 -10.51 -9.53 4.01
CA GLU A 85 -10.97 -9.04 2.70
C GLU A 85 -10.76 -7.53 2.50
N GLY A 86 -11.07 -6.72 3.52
CA GLY A 86 -10.90 -5.26 3.47
C GLY A 86 -9.44 -4.82 3.36
N LEU A 87 -8.53 -5.52 4.03
CA LEU A 87 -7.10 -5.26 4.00
C LEU A 87 -6.49 -5.68 2.66
N VAL A 88 -6.82 -6.89 2.18
CA VAL A 88 -6.38 -7.40 0.88
C VAL A 88 -6.86 -6.49 -0.24
N ARG A 89 -8.12 -6.03 -0.19
CA ARG A 89 -8.65 -5.08 -1.17
C ARG A 89 -7.85 -3.77 -1.18
N THR A 90 -7.55 -3.22 -0.01
CA THR A 90 -6.71 -2.02 0.13
C THR A 90 -5.31 -2.23 -0.46
N ALA A 91 -4.68 -3.37 -0.16
CA ALA A 91 -3.37 -3.72 -0.69
C ALA A 91 -3.36 -3.84 -2.22
N LYS A 92 -4.40 -4.44 -2.82
CA LYS A 92 -4.54 -4.51 -4.29
C LYS A 92 -4.66 -3.14 -4.95
N TRP A 93 -5.30 -2.18 -4.27
CA TRP A 93 -5.46 -0.81 -4.75
C TRP A 93 -4.23 0.08 -4.49
N HIS A 94 -3.26 -0.38 -3.71
CA HIS A 94 -2.07 0.40 -3.35
C HIS A 94 -1.30 0.87 -4.59
N ALA A 95 -0.64 2.03 -4.51
CA ALA A 95 0.12 2.60 -5.63
C ALA A 95 1.19 1.62 -6.14
N ASN A 96 1.90 0.96 -5.23
CA ASN A 96 2.97 0.01 -5.53
C ASN A 96 2.50 -1.45 -5.68
N ALA A 97 1.20 -1.72 -5.74
CA ALA A 97 0.71 -3.07 -6.01
C ALA A 97 1.12 -3.53 -7.42
N PRO A 98 1.49 -4.82 -7.62
CA PRO A 98 1.98 -5.29 -8.91
C PRO A 98 1.01 -5.04 -10.06
N VAL A 99 1.55 -4.77 -11.25
CA VAL A 99 0.75 -4.58 -12.48
C VAL A 99 -0.21 -5.74 -12.72
N ALA A 100 0.26 -6.99 -12.57
CA ALA A 100 -0.56 -8.18 -12.74
C ALA A 100 -1.78 -8.19 -11.80
N VAL A 101 -1.61 -7.71 -10.56
CA VAL A 101 -2.71 -7.60 -9.60
C VAL A 101 -3.69 -6.51 -10.05
N LYS A 102 -3.20 -5.33 -10.41
CA LYS A 102 -4.04 -4.21 -10.86
C LYS A 102 -4.87 -4.54 -12.09
N LEU A 103 -4.31 -5.30 -13.03
CA LEU A 103 -5.00 -5.75 -14.24
C LEU A 103 -6.23 -6.63 -13.94
N THR A 104 -6.26 -7.34 -12.81
CA THR A 104 -7.41 -8.18 -12.42
C THR A 104 -8.57 -7.39 -11.79
N LEU A 105 -8.36 -6.13 -11.44
CA LEU A 105 -9.35 -5.33 -10.74
C LEU A 105 -10.42 -4.78 -11.70
N PRO A 106 -11.66 -4.60 -11.22
CA PRO A 106 -12.66 -3.82 -11.93
C PRO A 106 -12.11 -2.42 -12.22
N LEU A 107 -12.33 -1.92 -13.44
CA LEU A 107 -11.83 -0.61 -13.86
C LEU A 107 -12.33 0.51 -12.94
N ALA A 108 -13.59 0.43 -12.52
CA ALA A 108 -14.21 1.39 -11.60
C ALA A 108 -13.52 1.47 -10.22
N GLU A 109 -12.75 0.44 -9.84
CA GLU A 109 -12.00 0.41 -8.58
C GLU A 109 -10.56 0.92 -8.73
N VAL A 110 -10.01 0.97 -9.95
CA VAL A 110 -8.66 1.47 -10.21
C VAL A 110 -8.73 2.93 -10.65
N VAL A 111 -8.81 3.83 -9.68
CA VAL A 111 -8.95 5.28 -9.91
C VAL A 111 -7.87 6.09 -9.19
N GLY A 112 -7.77 7.37 -9.55
CA GLY A 112 -6.87 8.33 -8.91
C GLY A 112 -5.41 7.88 -8.92
N GLY A 113 -4.74 7.98 -7.76
CA GLY A 113 -3.31 7.65 -7.63
C GLY A 113 -2.97 6.19 -7.99
N SER A 114 -3.90 5.25 -7.81
CA SER A 114 -3.67 3.84 -8.17
C SER A 114 -3.54 3.65 -9.68
N LEU A 115 -4.38 4.35 -10.44
CA LEU A 115 -4.39 4.33 -11.91
C LEU A 115 -3.18 5.07 -12.48
N GLU A 116 -2.84 6.24 -11.93
CA GLU A 116 -1.64 6.97 -12.36
C GLU A 116 -0.36 6.17 -12.13
N SER A 117 -0.26 5.46 -11.00
CA SER A 117 0.86 4.55 -10.75
C SER A 117 0.90 3.41 -11.76
N PHE A 118 -0.26 2.83 -12.11
CA PHE A 118 -0.33 1.82 -13.17
C PHE A 118 0.22 2.36 -14.49
N PHE A 119 -0.21 3.54 -14.93
CA PHE A 119 0.29 4.18 -16.16
C PHE A 119 1.80 4.43 -16.11
N ALA A 120 2.33 4.86 -14.96
CA ALA A 120 3.77 5.03 -14.78
C ALA A 120 4.53 3.70 -14.91
N MET A 121 4.05 2.64 -14.26
CA MET A 121 4.67 1.31 -14.29
C MET A 121 4.72 0.70 -15.69
N VAL A 122 3.64 0.82 -16.47
CA VAL A 122 3.56 0.28 -17.85
C VAL A 122 4.07 1.26 -18.91
N ARG A 123 4.53 2.44 -18.48
CA ARG A 123 4.96 3.56 -19.33
C ARG A 123 3.91 3.89 -20.40
N ALA A 124 2.67 4.13 -19.95
CA ALA A 124 1.56 4.44 -20.83
C ALA A 124 1.75 5.81 -21.52
N THR A 125 1.58 5.83 -22.83
CA THR A 125 1.53 7.04 -23.67
C THR A 125 0.23 7.82 -23.42
N SER A 126 0.18 9.08 -23.87
CA SER A 126 -1.01 9.91 -23.74
C SER A 126 -2.24 9.29 -24.42
N ASP A 127 -2.06 8.66 -25.59
CA ASP A 127 -3.15 8.03 -26.34
C ASP A 127 -3.71 6.80 -25.59
N GLU A 128 -2.81 5.97 -25.04
CA GLU A 128 -3.21 4.80 -24.24
C GLU A 128 -3.97 5.23 -22.96
N ARG A 129 -3.50 6.29 -22.30
CA ARG A 129 -4.19 6.86 -21.14
C ARG A 129 -5.58 7.36 -21.51
N ALA A 130 -5.73 8.05 -22.65
CA ALA A 130 -7.00 8.57 -23.11
C ALA A 130 -8.04 7.45 -23.32
N VAL A 131 -7.65 6.34 -23.95
CA VAL A 131 -8.53 5.16 -24.12
C VAL A 131 -9.02 4.63 -22.78
N VAL A 132 -8.13 4.47 -21.80
CA VAL A 132 -8.50 3.97 -20.47
C VAL A 132 -9.41 4.94 -19.73
N HIS A 133 -9.12 6.24 -19.78
CA HIS A 133 -9.96 7.26 -19.13
C HIS A 133 -11.36 7.35 -19.73
N SER A 134 -11.49 7.26 -21.06
CA SER A 134 -12.81 7.22 -21.71
C SER A 134 -13.63 6.02 -21.23
N ALA A 135 -13.01 4.84 -21.11
CA ALA A 135 -13.70 3.64 -20.66
C ALA A 135 -14.17 3.72 -19.19
N ILE A 136 -13.48 4.45 -18.30
CA ILE A 136 -13.91 4.64 -16.90
C ILE A 136 -15.29 5.30 -16.83
N VAL A 137 -15.59 6.20 -17.76
CA VAL A 137 -16.87 6.93 -17.80
C VAL A 137 -18.01 6.05 -18.35
N GLU A 138 -17.68 5.08 -19.20
CA GLU A 138 -18.64 4.38 -20.05
C GLU A 138 -18.88 2.92 -19.63
N GLU A 139 -17.93 2.27 -18.94
CA GLU A 139 -17.90 0.83 -18.73
C GLU A 139 -17.67 0.43 -17.26
N GLU A 140 -18.75 0.20 -16.50
CA GLU A 140 -18.67 -0.18 -15.07
C GLU A 140 -18.26 -1.64 -14.81
N ARG A 141 -18.44 -2.53 -15.80
CA ARG A 141 -18.33 -4.00 -15.61
C ARG A 141 -17.07 -4.64 -16.18
N VAL A 142 -16.15 -3.83 -16.71
CA VAL A 142 -14.91 -4.32 -17.31
C VAL A 142 -13.76 -4.23 -16.32
N THR A 143 -12.81 -5.12 -16.48
CA THR A 143 -11.52 -5.09 -15.76
C THR A 143 -10.56 -4.11 -16.42
N LEU A 144 -9.55 -3.67 -15.66
CA LEU A 144 -8.46 -2.88 -16.23
C LEU A 144 -7.74 -3.63 -17.36
N ALA A 145 -7.60 -4.96 -17.26
CA ALA A 145 -7.01 -5.79 -18.32
C ALA A 145 -7.73 -5.68 -19.66
N GLU A 146 -9.06 -5.76 -19.65
CA GLU A 146 -9.87 -5.73 -20.88
C GLU A 146 -9.74 -4.39 -21.61
N VAL A 147 -9.75 -3.29 -20.86
CA VAL A 147 -9.58 -1.95 -21.44
C VAL A 147 -8.13 -1.72 -21.88
N TRP A 148 -7.17 -2.16 -21.07
CA TRP A 148 -5.76 -2.04 -21.40
C TRP A 148 -5.38 -2.78 -22.68
N ALA A 149 -5.96 -3.95 -22.93
CA ALA A 149 -5.76 -4.70 -24.16
C ALA A 149 -6.26 -3.95 -25.41
N ARG A 150 -7.28 -3.10 -25.28
CA ARG A 150 -7.77 -2.23 -26.37
C ARG A 150 -6.83 -1.04 -26.60
N ALA A 151 -6.29 -0.47 -25.52
CA ALA A 151 -5.34 0.63 -25.58
C ALA A 151 -3.99 0.21 -26.18
N ARG A 152 -3.52 -1.00 -25.84
CA ARG A 152 -2.25 -1.57 -26.30
C ARG A 152 -2.46 -2.97 -26.89
N PRO A 153 -2.96 -3.09 -28.12
CA PRO A 153 -3.10 -4.38 -28.77
C PRO A 153 -1.73 -5.01 -28.96
N VAL A 154 -1.55 -6.24 -28.46
CA VAL A 154 -0.33 -7.02 -28.63
C VAL A 154 -0.11 -7.21 -30.14
N ARG A 155 1.02 -6.69 -30.64
CA ARG A 155 1.44 -6.85 -32.04
C ARG A 155 2.13 -8.18 -32.24
#